data_AF-A0A9E3C7K8-F1
#
_entry.id   AF-A0A9E3C7K8-F1
#
_cell.length_a   1.000
_cell.length_b   1.000
_cell.length_c   1.000
_cell.angle_alpha   90.00
_cell.angle_beta   90.00
_cell.angle_gamma   90.00
#
_symmetry.space_group_name_H-M   'P 1'
#
loop_
_entity.id
_entity.type
_entity.pdbx_description
1 polymer ?
#
loop_
_entity_poly.entity_id
_entity_poly.type
_entity_poly.pdbx_seq_one_letter_code
_entity_poly.pdbx_strand_id
1 'polypeptide(L)'
;MSTPIDLSNALKTPPPSVSSRPGGSKGAGRGPQTRLDDIARPVLWTALAVTALLLIYVGWGLFGGAWANPTWDSLKADLHRLHLYHQVQMANIGLVFDLLRVAAVVLLVTLVICCLHDEGVGYVLLGTAAALFFGLPLLAGQIYVWQNLRATEASQAVLRQMQILALFYGVPGLIWTAVDLVRRLQASAEAAAIRRASLQHAQASGARALGVRTPKRGLTAEQRQYRTYQTCAVIILIAEPLLVLLNLGTVEVWVGRLLAAVERITNRFSFSANPGGIAPLHTGDNIVLWTVLIALNLVLLAQVLRLLEYFFFRRKV
;
A
#
# COMPACT_ATOMS: atom_id res chain seq x y z
N MET A 1 39.00 -63.79 22.28
CA MET A 1 37.56 -63.97 22.56
C MET A 1 36.89 -62.62 22.37
N SER A 2 36.23 -62.42 21.24
CA SER A 2 35.52 -61.18 20.87
C SER A 2 34.03 -61.36 21.15
N THR A 3 33.48 -60.55 22.05
CA THR A 3 32.04 -60.54 22.34
C THR A 3 31.29 -59.82 21.21
N PRO A 4 30.19 -60.41 20.70
CA PRO A 4 29.38 -59.74 19.69
C PRO A 4 28.62 -58.56 20.31
N ILE A 5 28.69 -57.41 19.65
CA ILE A 5 27.95 -56.21 20.03
C ILE A 5 26.49 -56.40 19.61
N ASP A 6 25.60 -56.53 20.59
CA ASP A 6 24.16 -56.69 20.39
C ASP A 6 23.51 -55.31 20.12
N LEU A 7 23.20 -55.06 18.84
CA LEU A 7 22.59 -53.82 18.34
C LEU A 7 21.06 -53.77 18.50
N SER A 8 20.44 -54.83 19.06
CA SER A 8 18.97 -54.91 19.15
C SER A 8 18.35 -53.87 20.10
N ASN A 9 19.12 -53.31 21.02
CA ASN A 9 18.64 -52.29 21.97
C ASN A 9 18.75 -50.84 21.46
N ALA A 10 19.48 -50.58 20.36
CA ALA A 10 19.64 -49.22 19.84
C ALA A 10 18.42 -48.73 19.03
N LEU A 11 17.51 -49.62 18.63
CA LEU A 11 16.33 -49.29 17.83
C LEU A 11 15.06 -49.00 18.67
N LYS A 12 15.12 -49.16 19.99
CA LYS A 12 13.94 -49.06 20.88
C LYS A 12 13.81 -47.74 21.63
N THR A 13 14.75 -46.81 21.47
CA THR A 13 14.60 -45.46 21.98
C THR A 13 13.78 -44.64 20.99
N PRO A 14 12.52 -44.28 21.31
CA PRO A 14 11.80 -43.30 20.51
C PRO A 14 12.66 -42.03 20.44
N PRO A 15 12.67 -41.33 19.28
CA PRO A 15 13.44 -40.09 19.15
C PRO A 15 13.06 -39.18 20.33
N PRO A 16 14.04 -38.52 20.98
CA PRO A 16 13.73 -37.61 22.08
C PRO A 16 12.66 -36.67 21.59
N SER A 17 11.47 -36.75 22.18
CA SER A 17 10.41 -35.79 21.94
C SER A 17 11.03 -34.44 22.28
N VAL A 18 11.35 -33.66 21.25
CA VAL A 18 11.76 -32.27 21.39
C VAL A 18 10.56 -31.62 22.06
N SER A 19 10.58 -31.57 23.39
CA SER A 19 9.64 -30.79 24.14
C SER A 19 9.97 -29.35 23.77
N SER A 20 9.23 -28.85 22.78
CA SER A 20 9.11 -27.44 22.48
C SER A 20 8.54 -26.80 23.74
N ARG A 21 9.40 -26.56 24.71
CA ARG A 21 9.11 -25.82 25.93
C ARG A 21 8.59 -24.48 25.41
N PRO A 22 7.30 -24.14 25.63
CA PRO A 22 6.80 -22.83 25.27
C PRO A 22 7.41 -21.88 26.29
N GLY A 23 8.66 -21.50 26.05
CA GLY A 23 9.30 -20.42 26.76
C GLY A 23 8.42 -19.20 26.56
N GLY A 24 7.75 -18.78 27.63
CA GLY A 24 7.02 -17.53 27.67
C GLY A 24 7.98 -16.37 27.51
N SER A 25 8.41 -16.11 26.27
CA SER A 25 9.06 -14.86 25.90
C SER A 25 7.97 -13.80 25.84
N LYS A 26 7.59 -13.27 27.01
CA LYS A 26 6.83 -12.03 27.13
C LYS A 26 7.60 -10.80 26.61
N GLY A 27 8.84 -10.98 26.17
CA GLY A 27 9.51 -10.04 25.27
C GLY A 27 9.35 -10.52 23.84
N ALA A 28 8.24 -10.16 23.19
CA ALA A 28 8.22 -10.09 21.74
C ALA A 28 9.33 -9.10 21.37
N GLY A 29 10.50 -9.62 21.01
CA GLY A 29 11.63 -8.83 20.56
C GLY A 29 11.18 -8.09 19.31
N ARG A 30 10.65 -6.88 19.49
CA ARG A 30 10.67 -5.87 18.45
C ARG A 30 12.12 -5.83 18.00
N GLY A 31 12.36 -6.11 16.73
CA GLY A 31 13.66 -5.89 16.11
C GLY A 31 14.16 -4.48 16.43
N PRO A 32 15.45 -4.20 16.24
CA PRO A 32 16.06 -2.92 16.63
C PRO A 32 15.22 -1.76 16.08
N GLN A 33 14.40 -1.16 16.96
CA GLN A 33 13.55 -0.03 16.59
C GLN A 33 14.50 1.10 16.20
N THR A 34 14.45 1.47 14.93
CA THR A 34 15.27 2.58 14.46
C THR A 34 14.73 3.86 15.10
N ARG A 35 15.60 4.84 15.38
CA ARG A 35 15.17 6.16 15.91
C ARG A 35 14.09 6.84 15.03
N LEU A 36 13.98 6.43 13.77
CA LEU A 36 12.95 6.89 12.84
C LEU A 36 11.55 6.40 13.23
N ASP A 37 11.41 5.19 13.78
CA ASP A 37 10.10 4.67 14.22
C ASP A 37 9.54 5.47 15.39
N ASP A 38 10.40 5.88 16.32
CA ASP A 38 9.99 6.64 17.51
C ASP A 38 9.46 8.03 17.13
N ILE A 39 9.94 8.62 16.02
CA ILE A 39 9.47 9.89 15.49
C ILE A 39 8.25 9.71 14.58
N ALA A 40 8.23 8.66 13.74
CA ALA A 40 7.14 8.42 12.80
C ALA A 40 5.83 8.04 13.50
N ARG A 41 5.91 7.32 14.63
CA ARG A 41 4.75 6.87 15.38
C ARG A 41 3.85 8.01 15.93
N PRO A 42 4.36 9.04 16.63
CA PRO A 42 3.50 10.14 17.06
C PRO A 42 2.90 10.90 15.87
N VAL A 43 3.66 11.11 14.79
CA VAL A 43 3.15 11.76 13.57
C VAL A 43 2.01 10.94 12.95
N LEU A 44 2.15 9.61 12.90
CA LEU A 44 1.11 8.70 12.45
C LEU A 44 -0.18 8.86 13.26
N TRP A 45 -0.07 8.86 14.60
CA TRP A 45 -1.25 9.02 15.47
C TRP A 45 -1.91 10.39 15.31
N THR A 46 -1.12 11.45 15.20
CA THR A 46 -1.65 12.80 14.97
C THR A 46 -2.34 12.89 13.60
N ALA A 47 -1.71 12.38 12.54
CA ALA A 47 -2.30 12.36 11.20
C ALA A 47 -3.60 11.54 11.15
N LEU A 48 -3.64 10.40 11.86
CA LEU A 48 -4.82 9.56 11.96
C LEU A 48 -5.95 10.28 12.73
N ALA A 49 -5.64 10.95 13.84
CA ALA A 49 -6.62 11.73 14.60
C ALA A 49 -7.19 12.89 13.76
N VAL A 50 -6.34 13.64 13.05
CA VAL A 50 -6.79 14.72 12.14
C VAL A 50 -7.66 14.17 11.02
N THR A 51 -7.24 13.08 10.38
CA THR A 51 -8.02 12.41 9.33
C THR A 51 -9.39 11.98 9.86
N ALA A 52 -9.44 11.35 11.03
CA ALA A 52 -10.68 10.91 11.65
C ALA A 52 -11.63 12.09 11.95
N LEU A 53 -11.11 13.19 12.51
CA LEU A 53 -11.92 14.39 12.78
C LEU A 53 -12.49 15.01 11.50
N LEU A 54 -11.68 15.12 10.44
CA LEU A 54 -12.14 15.63 9.16
C LEU A 54 -13.17 14.70 8.51
N LEU A 55 -12.99 13.38 8.60
CA LEU A 55 -13.98 12.41 8.11
C LEU A 55 -15.29 12.47 8.91
N ILE A 56 -15.23 12.69 10.24
CA ILE A 56 -16.43 12.92 11.07
C ILE A 56 -17.15 14.17 10.62
N TYR A 57 -16.43 15.27 10.38
CA TYR A 57 -17.01 16.51 9.86
C TYR A 57 -17.70 16.29 8.51
N VAL A 58 -17.06 15.59 7.58
CA VAL A 58 -17.66 15.28 6.28
C VAL A 58 -18.86 14.36 6.43
N GLY A 59 -18.78 13.34 7.28
CA GLY A 59 -19.89 12.43 7.58
C GLY A 59 -21.09 13.17 8.19
N TRP A 60 -20.84 14.09 9.12
CA TRP A 60 -21.88 14.96 9.68
C TRP A 60 -22.56 15.82 8.60
N GLY A 61 -21.78 16.42 7.70
CA GLY A 61 -22.32 17.20 6.59
C GLY A 61 -23.16 16.36 5.61
N LEU A 62 -22.68 15.17 5.30
CA LEU A 62 -23.29 14.26 4.32
C LEU A 62 -24.56 13.59 4.86
N PHE A 63 -24.53 13.08 6.11
CA PHE A 63 -25.59 12.28 6.71
C PHE A 63 -26.51 13.07 7.66
N GLY A 64 -26.03 14.18 8.22
CA GLY A 64 -26.83 15.08 9.06
C GLY A 64 -27.78 15.97 8.24
N GLY A 65 -27.78 15.86 6.92
CA GLY A 65 -28.65 16.63 6.03
C GLY A 65 -28.24 18.09 5.85
N ALA A 66 -27.15 18.55 6.47
CA ALA A 66 -26.66 19.93 6.36
C ALA A 66 -26.41 20.33 4.90
N TRP A 67 -25.96 19.38 4.07
CA TRP A 67 -25.70 19.60 2.65
C TRP A 67 -26.86 19.21 1.74
N ALA A 68 -27.88 18.53 2.26
CA ALA A 68 -29.02 18.02 1.49
C ALA A 68 -30.35 18.77 1.79
N ASN A 69 -30.33 19.78 2.66
CA ASN A 69 -31.55 20.44 3.11
C ASN A 69 -32.19 21.30 2.00
N PRO A 70 -33.42 21.00 1.53
CA PRO A 70 -34.10 21.77 0.50
C PRO A 70 -34.57 23.16 0.97
N THR A 71 -34.51 23.48 2.27
CA THR A 71 -34.85 24.82 2.77
C THR A 71 -33.93 25.92 2.25
N TRP A 72 -32.72 25.56 1.80
CA TRP A 72 -31.85 26.49 1.07
C TRP A 72 -32.48 26.95 -0.24
N ASP A 73 -33.27 26.10 -0.90
CA ASP A 73 -33.95 26.45 -2.15
C ASP A 73 -35.21 27.31 -1.93
N SER A 74 -35.86 27.24 -0.77
CA SER A 74 -37.05 28.05 -0.48
C SER A 74 -36.73 29.48 -0.06
N LEU A 75 -35.48 29.77 0.37
CA LEU A 75 -34.98 31.11 0.69
C LEU A 75 -34.56 31.95 -0.55
N LYS A 76 -34.92 31.52 -1.76
CA LYS A 76 -34.61 32.21 -3.04
C LYS A 76 -35.12 33.66 -3.15
N ALA A 77 -36.00 34.10 -2.25
CA ALA A 77 -36.43 35.51 -2.19
C ALA A 77 -35.25 36.47 -1.90
N ASP A 78 -34.20 36.01 -1.21
CA ASP A 78 -32.95 36.76 -0.94
C ASP A 78 -31.79 36.19 -1.80
N LEU A 79 -31.99 36.16 -3.12
CA LEU A 79 -31.14 35.49 -4.12
C LEU A 79 -29.63 35.83 -3.98
N HIS A 80 -29.28 37.05 -3.54
CA HIS A 80 -27.90 37.47 -3.39
C HIS A 80 -27.19 36.86 -2.17
N ARG A 81 -27.90 36.75 -1.03
CA ARG A 81 -27.34 36.12 0.18
C ARG A 81 -27.16 34.62 0.00
N LEU A 82 -28.09 33.98 -0.71
CA LEU A 82 -28.03 32.54 -0.96
C LEU A 82 -26.78 32.12 -1.75
N HIS A 83 -26.43 32.87 -2.81
CA HIS A 83 -25.22 32.60 -3.60
C HIS A 83 -23.94 32.70 -2.76
N LEU A 84 -23.85 33.70 -1.88
CA LEU A 84 -22.71 33.87 -0.98
C LEU A 84 -22.58 32.68 -0.01
N TYR A 85 -23.67 32.24 0.63
CA TYR A 85 -23.64 31.08 1.53
C TYR A 85 -23.26 29.79 0.81
N HIS A 86 -23.81 29.56 -0.38
CA HIS A 86 -23.50 28.38 -1.19
C HIS A 86 -22.02 28.37 -1.61
N GLN A 87 -21.49 29.51 -2.04
CA GLN A 87 -20.09 29.64 -2.42
C GLN A 87 -19.15 29.40 -1.22
N VAL A 88 -19.47 29.96 -0.05
CA VAL A 88 -18.71 29.73 1.19
C VAL A 88 -18.76 28.25 1.60
N GLN A 89 -19.92 27.60 1.48
CA GLN A 89 -20.06 26.18 1.78
C GLN A 89 -19.19 25.32 0.86
N MET A 90 -19.22 25.57 -0.45
CA MET A 90 -18.38 24.85 -1.42
C MET A 90 -16.89 25.09 -1.17
N ALA A 91 -16.50 26.32 -0.81
CA ALA A 91 -15.12 26.64 -0.43
C ALA A 91 -14.66 25.88 0.82
N ASN A 92 -15.52 25.81 1.85
CA ASN A 92 -15.25 25.04 3.07
C ASN A 92 -15.12 23.54 2.80
N ILE A 93 -15.98 22.98 1.94
CA ILE A 93 -15.88 21.59 1.50
C ILE A 93 -14.53 21.36 0.80
N GLY A 94 -14.16 22.25 -0.14
CA GLY A 94 -12.87 22.19 -0.83
C GLY A 94 -11.69 22.17 0.14
N LEU A 95 -11.65 23.13 1.08
CA LEU A 95 -10.61 23.23 2.09
C LEU A 95 -10.48 21.96 2.94
N VAL A 96 -11.61 21.40 3.39
CA VAL A 96 -11.61 20.16 4.19
C VAL A 96 -11.05 18.98 3.40
N PHE A 97 -11.37 18.87 2.11
CA PHE A 97 -10.82 17.81 1.27
C PHE A 97 -9.34 17.99 0.96
N ASP A 98 -8.87 19.23 0.79
CA ASP A 98 -7.44 19.50 0.62
C ASP A 98 -6.67 19.14 1.89
N LEU A 99 -7.19 19.47 3.07
CA LEU A 99 -6.62 19.02 4.35
C LEU A 99 -6.66 17.49 4.49
N LEU A 100 -7.74 16.82 4.09
CA LEU A 100 -7.83 15.35 4.10
C LEU A 100 -6.79 14.71 3.19
N ARG A 101 -6.53 15.27 2.00
CA ARG A 101 -5.52 14.75 1.07
C ARG A 101 -4.12 14.90 1.66
N VAL A 102 -3.80 16.07 2.22
CA VAL A 102 -2.51 16.29 2.89
C VAL A 102 -2.35 15.33 4.06
N ALA A 103 -3.37 15.19 4.91
CA ALA A 103 -3.35 14.26 6.03
C ALA A 103 -3.21 12.80 5.57
N ALA A 104 -3.89 12.40 4.49
CA ALA A 104 -3.77 11.06 3.91
C ALA A 104 -2.37 10.77 3.39
N VAL A 105 -1.72 11.72 2.72
CA VAL A 105 -0.32 11.58 2.27
C VAL A 105 0.62 11.42 3.46
N VAL A 106 0.49 12.26 4.49
CA VAL A 106 1.31 12.16 5.72
C VAL A 106 1.08 10.80 6.41
N LEU A 107 -0.17 10.36 6.48
CA LEU A 107 -0.53 9.06 7.06
C LEU A 107 0.08 7.92 6.26
N LEU A 108 0.00 7.94 4.93
CA LEU A 108 0.62 6.92 4.08
C LEU A 108 2.13 6.86 4.25
N VAL A 109 2.82 8.01 4.22
CA VAL A 109 4.28 8.05 4.39
C VAL A 109 4.70 7.50 5.76
N THR A 110 4.03 7.93 6.82
CA THR A 110 4.34 7.46 8.19
C THR A 110 4.00 5.97 8.37
N LEU A 111 2.93 5.50 7.77
CA LEU A 111 2.53 4.09 7.77
C LEU A 111 3.52 3.23 6.96
N VAL A 112 4.06 3.72 5.85
CA VAL A 112 5.15 3.05 5.11
C VAL A 112 6.40 2.91 5.98
N ILE A 113 6.76 3.94 6.75
CA ILE A 113 7.92 3.92 7.64
C ILE A 113 7.69 2.91 8.79
N CYS A 114 6.57 3.06 9.51
CA CYS A 114 6.28 2.26 10.70
C CYS A 114 5.95 0.80 10.41
N CYS A 115 5.39 0.51 9.24
CA CYS A 115 4.82 -0.79 8.93
C CYS A 115 5.49 -1.48 7.74
N LEU A 116 6.74 -1.12 7.41
CA LEU A 116 7.48 -1.71 6.29
C LEU A 116 7.57 -3.25 6.35
N HIS A 117 7.49 -3.79 7.57
CA HIS A 117 7.61 -5.21 7.89
C HIS A 117 6.29 -5.87 8.28
N ASP A 118 5.21 -5.11 8.45
CA ASP A 118 3.94 -5.66 8.91
C ASP A 118 3.12 -6.23 7.73
N GLU A 119 2.88 -7.53 7.81
CA GLU A 119 1.98 -8.25 6.92
C GLU A 119 0.54 -7.93 7.34
N GLY A 120 -0.19 -7.16 6.54
CA GLY A 120 -1.57 -6.76 6.89
C GLY A 120 -1.95 -5.36 6.43
N VAL A 121 -0.97 -4.48 6.37
CA VAL A 121 -1.19 -3.04 6.14
C VAL A 121 -1.83 -2.76 4.79
N GLY A 122 -1.38 -3.46 3.75
CA GLY A 122 -1.99 -3.35 2.42
C GLY A 122 -3.48 -3.68 2.41
N TYR A 123 -3.92 -4.69 3.18
CA TYR A 123 -5.33 -5.07 3.27
C TYR A 123 -6.15 -4.02 4.00
N VAL A 124 -5.60 -3.41 5.05
CA VAL A 124 -6.26 -2.30 5.76
C VAL A 124 -6.45 -1.12 4.81
N LEU A 125 -5.41 -0.73 4.07
CA LEU A 125 -5.49 0.35 3.07
C LEU A 125 -6.52 0.07 1.98
N LEU A 126 -6.57 -1.17 1.46
CA LEU A 126 -7.59 -1.58 0.49
C LEU A 126 -9.00 -1.57 1.08
N GLY A 127 -9.18 -2.00 2.33
CA GLY A 127 -10.45 -1.95 3.04
C GLY A 127 -10.93 -0.51 3.21
N THR A 128 -10.04 0.40 3.62
CA THR A 128 -10.33 1.84 3.72
C THR A 128 -10.70 2.41 2.34
N ALA A 129 -9.95 2.09 1.29
CA ALA A 129 -10.25 2.53 -0.07
C ALA A 129 -11.62 2.04 -0.54
N ALA A 130 -11.95 0.76 -0.31
CA ALA A 130 -13.24 0.19 -0.68
C ALA A 130 -14.40 0.86 0.09
N ALA A 131 -14.22 1.12 1.39
CA ALA A 131 -15.21 1.83 2.21
C ALA A 131 -15.45 3.25 1.70
N LEU A 132 -14.40 4.00 1.33
CA LEU A 132 -14.52 5.35 0.80
C LEU A 132 -15.11 5.38 -0.62
N PHE A 133 -14.71 4.44 -1.48
CA PHE A 133 -15.11 4.44 -2.90
C PHE A 133 -16.52 3.90 -3.12
N PHE A 134 -16.87 2.78 -2.46
CA PHE A 134 -18.16 2.10 -2.63
C PHE A 134 -19.08 2.27 -1.42
N GLY A 135 -18.52 2.16 -0.21
CA GLY A 135 -19.30 2.16 1.03
C GLY A 135 -20.03 3.47 1.28
N LEU A 136 -19.32 4.61 1.25
CA LEU A 136 -19.91 5.92 1.53
C LEU A 136 -20.98 6.33 0.50
N PRO A 137 -20.79 6.21 -0.83
CA PRO A 137 -21.85 6.51 -1.79
C PRO A 137 -23.08 5.63 -1.62
N LEU A 138 -22.90 4.33 -1.36
CA LEU A 138 -24.00 3.41 -1.13
C LEU A 138 -24.79 3.79 0.12
N LEU A 139 -24.10 4.07 1.23
CA LEU A 139 -24.73 4.45 2.49
C LEU A 139 -25.44 5.81 2.39
N ALA A 140 -24.84 6.78 1.71
CA ALA A 140 -25.48 8.08 1.44
C ALA A 140 -26.76 7.92 0.60
N GLY A 141 -26.72 7.08 -0.45
CA GLY A 141 -27.90 6.80 -1.28
C GLY A 141 -29.05 6.19 -0.48
N GLN A 142 -28.76 5.21 0.39
CA GLN A 142 -29.77 4.60 1.25
C GLN A 142 -30.37 5.59 2.25
N ILE A 143 -29.53 6.41 2.89
CA ILE A 143 -29.99 7.42 3.86
C ILE A 143 -30.86 8.48 3.17
N TYR A 144 -30.49 8.94 1.97
CA TYR A 144 -31.27 9.94 1.25
C TYR A 144 -32.65 9.42 0.84
N VAL A 145 -32.73 8.17 0.39
CA VAL A 145 -34.02 7.51 0.13
C VAL A 145 -34.84 7.41 1.41
N TRP A 146 -34.23 6.98 2.52
CA TRP A 146 -34.93 6.81 3.80
C TRP A 146 -35.45 8.14 4.38
N GLN A 147 -34.69 9.22 4.23
CA GLN A 147 -35.06 10.56 4.71
C GLN A 147 -35.90 11.36 3.70
N ASN A 148 -36.21 10.80 2.53
CA ASN A 148 -36.88 11.49 1.42
C ASN A 148 -36.15 12.79 1.00
N LEU A 149 -34.83 12.76 1.03
CA LEU A 149 -33.97 13.87 0.61
C LEU A 149 -33.47 13.64 -0.82
N ARG A 150 -33.29 14.72 -1.58
CA ARG A 150 -32.64 14.69 -2.89
C ARG A 150 -31.18 15.06 -2.75
N ALA A 151 -30.30 14.34 -3.45
CA ALA A 151 -28.89 14.67 -3.49
C ALA A 151 -28.70 16.05 -4.17
N THR A 152 -28.04 16.96 -3.48
CA THR A 152 -27.65 18.28 -4.01
C THR A 152 -26.32 18.18 -4.75
N GLU A 153 -25.96 19.23 -5.49
CA GLU A 153 -24.64 19.31 -6.13
C GLU A 153 -23.50 19.22 -5.10
N ALA A 154 -23.70 19.76 -3.89
CA ALA A 154 -22.72 19.69 -2.80
C ALA A 154 -22.45 18.26 -2.34
N SER A 155 -23.50 17.46 -2.11
CA SER A 155 -23.32 16.08 -1.67
C SER A 155 -22.72 15.21 -2.77
N GLN A 156 -23.08 15.44 -4.03
CA GLN A 156 -22.44 14.76 -5.17
C GLN A 156 -20.95 15.13 -5.29
N ALA A 157 -20.61 16.40 -5.13
CA ALA A 157 -19.22 16.86 -5.14
C ALA A 157 -18.41 16.18 -4.03
N VAL A 158 -18.93 16.13 -2.81
CA VAL A 158 -18.29 15.43 -1.67
C VAL A 158 -18.09 13.94 -1.98
N LEU A 159 -19.10 13.25 -2.48
CA LEU A 159 -19.00 11.82 -2.81
C LEU A 159 -17.93 11.56 -3.88
N ARG A 160 -17.84 12.43 -4.90
CA ARG A 160 -16.78 12.36 -5.91
C ARG A 160 -15.40 12.60 -5.29
N GLN A 161 -15.26 13.56 -4.38
CA GLN A 161 -14.00 13.82 -3.69
C GLN A 161 -13.59 12.65 -2.78
N MET A 162 -14.55 11.96 -2.15
CA MET A 162 -14.29 10.74 -1.39
C MET A 162 -13.77 9.60 -2.27
N GLN A 163 -14.31 9.44 -3.48
CA GLN A 163 -13.79 8.46 -4.44
C GLN A 163 -12.37 8.78 -4.88
N ILE A 164 -12.02 10.07 -5.07
CA ILE A 164 -10.65 10.49 -5.36
C ILE A 164 -9.74 10.20 -4.16
N LEU A 165 -10.18 10.54 -2.94
CA LEU A 165 -9.44 10.25 -1.71
C LEU A 165 -9.22 8.74 -1.52
N ALA A 166 -10.18 7.91 -1.92
CA ALA A 166 -10.02 6.46 -1.89
C ALA A 166 -8.84 5.96 -2.73
N LEU A 167 -8.50 6.63 -3.83
CA LEU A 167 -7.36 6.25 -4.68
C LEU A 167 -6.02 6.43 -3.97
N PHE A 168 -5.91 7.42 -3.06
CA PHE A 168 -4.71 7.62 -2.24
C PHE A 168 -4.43 6.40 -1.35
N TYR A 169 -5.46 5.73 -0.85
CA TYR A 169 -5.30 4.50 -0.07
C TYR A 169 -5.24 3.25 -0.96
N GLY A 170 -6.04 3.23 -2.03
CA GLY A 170 -6.23 2.06 -2.88
C GLY A 170 -4.98 1.70 -3.68
N VAL A 171 -4.32 2.69 -4.31
CA VAL A 171 -3.14 2.44 -5.14
C VAL A 171 -1.97 1.89 -4.29
N PRO A 172 -1.55 2.55 -3.19
CA PRO A 172 -0.52 2.00 -2.31
C PRO A 172 -0.93 0.67 -1.67
N GLY A 173 -2.20 0.52 -1.27
CA GLY A 173 -2.70 -0.74 -0.71
C GLY A 173 -2.59 -1.92 -1.68
N LEU A 174 -2.93 -1.70 -2.96
CA LEU A 174 -2.79 -2.71 -4.01
C LEU A 174 -1.33 -3.07 -4.27
N ILE A 175 -0.44 -2.08 -4.34
CA ILE A 175 1.01 -2.32 -4.48
C ILE A 175 1.52 -3.15 -3.30
N TRP A 176 1.15 -2.78 -2.07
CA TRP A 176 1.64 -3.43 -0.86
C TRP A 176 1.16 -4.87 -0.73
N THR A 177 -0.12 -5.12 -1.04
CA THR A 177 -0.69 -6.49 -1.06
C THR A 177 -0.06 -7.36 -2.14
N ALA A 178 0.27 -6.80 -3.31
CA ALA A 178 1.01 -7.52 -4.34
C ALA A 178 2.43 -7.89 -3.86
N VAL A 179 3.13 -6.96 -3.20
CA VAL A 179 4.46 -7.21 -2.62
C VAL A 179 4.39 -8.28 -1.54
N ASP A 180 3.40 -8.22 -0.64
CA ASP A 180 3.19 -9.23 0.41
C ASP A 180 2.90 -10.61 -0.21
N LEU A 181 2.05 -10.68 -1.24
CA LEU A 181 1.77 -11.92 -1.95
C LEU A 181 3.04 -12.53 -2.57
N VAL A 182 3.89 -11.71 -3.20
CA VAL A 182 5.17 -12.19 -3.76
C VAL A 182 6.09 -12.72 -2.68
N ARG A 183 6.22 -12.02 -1.54
CA ARG A 183 7.01 -12.48 -0.38
C ARG A 183 6.51 -13.82 0.14
N ARG A 184 5.19 -13.99 0.26
CA ARG A 184 4.55 -15.24 0.70
C ARG A 184 4.81 -16.38 -0.29
N LEU A 185 4.73 -16.12 -1.59
CA LEU A 185 5.06 -17.11 -2.62
C LEU A 185 6.53 -17.53 -2.55
N GLN A 186 7.45 -16.58 -2.38
CA GLN A 186 8.89 -16.88 -2.19
C GLN A 186 9.12 -17.72 -0.93
N ALA A 187 8.55 -17.34 0.20
CA ALA A 187 8.65 -18.11 1.45
C ALA A 187 8.10 -19.54 1.30
N SER A 188 6.98 -19.70 0.58
CA SER A 188 6.40 -21.02 0.30
C SER A 188 7.30 -21.88 -0.60
N ALA A 189 7.97 -21.26 -1.59
CA ALA A 189 8.89 -21.93 -2.48
C ALA A 189 10.18 -22.36 -1.75
N GLU A 190 10.71 -21.50 -0.87
CA GLU A 190 11.86 -21.81 -0.02
C GLU A 190 11.54 -22.96 0.96
N ALA A 191 10.38 -22.92 1.61
CA ALA A 191 9.93 -24.00 2.48
C ALA A 191 9.80 -25.34 1.72
N ALA A 192 9.29 -25.31 0.49
CA ALA A 192 9.22 -26.49 -0.37
C ALA A 192 10.62 -26.99 -0.77
N ALA A 193 11.56 -26.09 -1.08
CA ALA A 193 12.93 -26.44 -1.41
C ALA A 193 13.67 -27.08 -0.22
N ILE A 194 13.50 -26.52 0.98
CA ILE A 194 14.07 -27.07 2.22
C ILE A 194 13.50 -28.48 2.48
N ARG A 195 12.19 -28.68 2.28
CA ARG A 195 11.55 -29.99 2.43
C ARG A 195 12.08 -31.02 1.42
N ARG A 196 12.34 -30.62 0.17
CA ARG A 196 12.97 -31.52 -0.82
C ARG A 196 14.41 -31.86 -0.44
N ALA A 197 15.18 -30.87 0.03
CA ALA A 197 16.54 -31.10 0.49
C ALA A 197 16.57 -32.05 1.70
N SER A 198 15.70 -31.85 2.69
CA SER A 198 15.65 -32.72 3.88
C SER A 198 15.28 -34.16 3.53
N LEU A 199 14.37 -34.37 2.57
CA LEU A 199 14.05 -35.71 2.05
C LEU A 199 15.23 -36.36 1.34
N GLN A 200 15.96 -35.62 0.50
CA GLN A 200 17.18 -36.13 -0.16
C GLN A 200 18.27 -36.47 0.86
N HIS A 201 18.42 -35.66 1.90
CA HIS A 201 19.33 -35.94 3.01
C HIS A 201 18.93 -37.23 3.75
N ALA A 202 17.65 -37.42 4.05
CA ALA A 202 17.14 -38.62 4.70
C ALA A 202 17.38 -39.88 3.84
N GLN A 203 17.11 -39.78 2.52
CA GLN A 203 17.39 -40.84 1.57
C GLN A 203 18.90 -41.15 1.46
N ALA A 204 19.75 -40.11 1.42
CA ALA A 204 21.20 -40.27 1.36
C ALA A 204 21.77 -40.88 2.66
N SER A 205 21.24 -40.53 3.83
CA SER A 205 21.61 -41.19 5.09
C SER A 205 21.18 -42.66 5.11
N GLY A 206 19.99 -42.99 4.58
CA GLY A 206 19.56 -44.38 4.39
C GLY A 206 20.46 -45.13 3.41
N ALA A 207 20.84 -44.53 2.29
CA ALA A 207 21.73 -45.13 1.29
C ALA A 207 23.18 -45.30 1.80
N ARG A 208 23.66 -44.41 2.68
CA ARG A 208 24.95 -44.60 3.38
C ARG A 208 24.92 -45.77 4.35
N ALA A 209 23.81 -45.98 5.06
CA ALA A 209 23.63 -47.19 5.86
C ALA A 209 23.69 -48.47 5.00
N LEU A 210 23.37 -48.35 3.70
CA LEU A 210 23.47 -49.41 2.69
C LEU A 210 24.82 -49.44 1.93
N GLY A 211 25.82 -48.62 2.31
CA GLY A 211 27.16 -48.64 1.69
C GLY A 211 27.30 -47.96 0.32
N VAL A 212 26.29 -47.23 -0.16
CA VAL A 212 26.33 -46.58 -1.49
C VAL A 212 27.11 -45.25 -1.44
N ARG A 213 28.18 -45.12 -2.25
CA ARG A 213 28.96 -43.88 -2.39
C ARG A 213 28.10 -42.76 -3.00
N THR A 214 27.92 -41.66 -2.27
CA THR A 214 27.21 -40.47 -2.76
C THR A 214 28.17 -39.44 -3.39
N PRO A 215 27.77 -38.76 -4.49
CA PRO A 215 28.61 -37.76 -5.16
C PRO A 215 28.79 -36.48 -4.32
N LYS A 216 29.96 -35.83 -4.48
CA LYS A 216 30.35 -34.60 -3.76
C LYS A 216 29.42 -33.42 -4.10
N ARG A 217 28.92 -32.72 -3.07
CA ARG A 217 28.12 -31.49 -3.15
C ARG A 217 28.96 -30.29 -3.58
N GLY A 218 28.77 -29.82 -4.82
CA GLY A 218 29.00 -28.41 -5.16
C GLY A 218 27.73 -27.61 -4.85
N LEU A 219 27.86 -26.33 -4.46
CA LEU A 219 26.73 -25.40 -4.46
C LEU A 219 26.08 -25.46 -5.84
N THR A 220 24.79 -25.81 -5.90
CA THR A 220 24.07 -25.91 -7.16
C THR A 220 24.08 -24.54 -7.84
N ALA A 221 24.28 -24.50 -9.16
CA ALA A 221 24.39 -23.25 -9.94
C ALA A 221 23.22 -22.27 -9.69
N GLU A 222 22.07 -22.78 -9.25
CA GLU A 222 20.88 -22.03 -8.85
C GLU A 222 21.12 -21.13 -7.62
N GLN A 223 21.81 -21.63 -6.59
CA GLN A 223 22.10 -20.82 -5.40
C GLN A 223 23.01 -19.64 -5.73
N ARG A 224 23.94 -19.82 -6.68
CA ARG A 224 24.82 -18.74 -7.13
C ARG A 224 24.03 -17.67 -7.89
N GLN A 225 23.09 -18.07 -8.75
CA GLN A 225 22.23 -17.13 -9.48
C GLN A 225 21.31 -16.32 -8.58
N TYR A 226 20.69 -16.94 -7.56
CA TYR A 226 19.82 -16.23 -6.62
C TYR A 226 20.59 -15.14 -5.84
N ARG A 227 21.82 -15.44 -5.43
CA ARG A 227 22.69 -14.47 -4.74
C ARG A 227 23.07 -13.29 -5.64
N THR A 228 23.31 -13.54 -6.93
CA THR A 228 23.57 -12.48 -7.90
C THR A 228 22.32 -11.61 -8.11
N TYR A 229 21.15 -12.22 -8.26
CA TYR A 229 19.87 -11.51 -8.38
C TYR A 229 19.61 -10.59 -7.18
N GLN A 230 19.74 -11.10 -5.95
CA GLN A 230 19.54 -10.29 -4.74
C GLN A 230 20.49 -9.08 -4.69
N THR A 231 21.76 -9.28 -5.07
CA THR A 231 22.74 -8.19 -5.10
C THR A 231 22.36 -7.12 -6.12
N CYS A 232 21.96 -7.52 -7.32
CA CYS A 232 21.53 -6.60 -8.37
C CYS A 232 20.22 -5.87 -8.01
N ALA A 233 19.27 -6.55 -7.36
CA ALA A 233 18.02 -5.94 -6.92
C ALA A 233 18.25 -4.80 -5.93
N VAL A 234 19.16 -4.98 -4.95
CA VAL A 234 19.52 -3.93 -3.99
C VAL A 234 20.18 -2.73 -4.68
N ILE A 235 21.09 -2.98 -5.62
CA ILE A 235 21.74 -1.90 -6.39
C ILE A 235 20.68 -1.09 -7.16
N ILE A 236 19.74 -1.76 -7.82
CA ILE A 236 18.67 -1.10 -8.58
C ILE A 236 17.74 -0.30 -7.66
N LEU A 237 17.40 -0.84 -6.50
CA LEU A 237 16.55 -0.17 -5.51
C LEU A 237 17.12 1.18 -5.06
N ILE A 238 18.46 1.33 -5.04
CA ILE A 238 19.15 2.56 -4.66
C ILE A 238 19.42 3.44 -5.89
N ALA A 239 19.83 2.84 -7.00
CA ALA A 239 20.21 3.56 -8.20
C ALA A 239 19.02 4.24 -8.88
N GLU A 240 17.83 3.64 -8.85
CA GLU A 240 16.65 4.18 -9.52
C GLU A 240 16.13 5.48 -8.89
N PRO A 241 15.91 5.57 -7.56
CA PRO A 241 15.50 6.82 -6.93
C PRO A 241 16.56 7.91 -7.08
N LEU A 242 17.85 7.53 -7.01
CA LEU A 242 18.96 8.44 -7.21
C LEU A 242 18.97 9.00 -8.64
N LEU A 243 18.69 8.17 -9.65
CA LEU A 243 18.63 8.58 -11.04
C LEU A 243 17.46 9.53 -11.29
N VAL A 244 16.31 9.31 -10.66
CA VAL A 244 15.18 10.25 -10.71
C VAL A 244 15.50 11.56 -9.98
N LEU A 245 16.18 11.51 -8.83
CA LEU A 245 16.61 12.69 -8.09
C LEU A 245 17.61 13.54 -8.92
N LEU A 246 18.56 12.89 -9.59
CA LEU A 246 19.55 13.57 -10.45
C LEU A 246 18.90 14.19 -11.70
N ASN A 247 17.77 13.65 -12.15
CA ASN A 247 17.03 14.13 -13.31
C ASN A 247 15.73 14.84 -12.94
N LEU A 248 15.62 15.34 -11.69
CA LEU A 248 14.37 15.86 -11.13
C LEU A 248 13.75 16.92 -12.04
N GLY A 249 14.51 17.93 -12.46
CA GLY A 249 13.97 19.00 -13.32
C GLY A 249 13.39 18.49 -14.65
N THR A 250 13.98 17.46 -15.26
CA THR A 250 13.43 16.84 -16.47
C THR A 250 12.13 16.09 -16.16
N VAL A 251 12.11 15.32 -15.06
CA VAL A 251 10.94 14.55 -14.63
C VAL A 251 9.77 15.48 -14.27
N GLU A 252 10.03 16.59 -13.57
CA GLU A 252 9.04 17.61 -13.25
C GLU A 252 8.39 18.21 -14.50
N VAL A 253 9.18 18.55 -15.52
CA VAL A 253 8.66 19.05 -16.81
C VAL A 253 7.76 18.01 -17.49
N TRP A 254 8.16 16.74 -17.48
CA TRP A 254 7.36 15.65 -18.04
C TRP A 254 6.05 15.42 -17.28
N VAL A 255 6.13 15.36 -15.94
CA VAL A 255 4.95 15.21 -15.07
C VAL A 255 4.01 16.41 -15.22
N GLY A 256 4.53 17.63 -15.29
CA GLY A 256 3.75 18.84 -15.54
C GLY A 256 3.03 18.79 -16.90
N ARG A 257 3.71 18.34 -17.96
CA ARG A 257 3.08 18.13 -19.28
C ARG A 257 1.98 17.07 -19.25
N LEU A 258 2.20 15.98 -18.52
CA LEU A 258 1.21 14.91 -18.33
C LEU A 258 -0.02 15.44 -17.60
N LEU A 259 0.17 16.16 -16.48
CA LEU A 259 -0.91 16.77 -15.71
C LEU A 259 -1.69 17.78 -16.54
N ALA A 260 -1.01 18.64 -17.30
CA ALA A 260 -1.66 19.57 -18.22
C ALA A 260 -2.42 18.85 -19.36
N ALA A 261 -1.98 17.67 -19.79
CA ALA A 261 -2.74 16.85 -20.75
C ALA A 261 -4.00 16.24 -20.10
N VAL A 262 -3.87 15.70 -18.89
CA VAL A 262 -4.99 15.16 -18.11
C VAL A 262 -6.02 16.25 -17.80
N GLU A 263 -5.59 17.45 -17.42
CA GLU A 263 -6.47 18.61 -17.26
C GLU A 263 -7.21 18.94 -18.55
N ARG A 264 -6.52 19.02 -19.69
CA ARG A 264 -7.15 19.30 -20.99
C ARG A 264 -8.22 18.26 -21.34
N ILE A 265 -7.97 16.99 -21.05
CA ILE A 265 -8.94 15.91 -21.27
C ILE A 265 -10.11 16.06 -20.28
N THR A 266 -9.83 16.26 -19.00
CA THR A 266 -10.84 16.38 -17.95
C THR A 266 -11.75 17.59 -18.16
N ASN A 267 -11.19 18.72 -18.60
CA ASN A 267 -11.93 19.94 -18.93
C ASN A 267 -12.84 19.75 -20.14
N ARG A 268 -12.50 18.85 -21.08
CA ARG A 268 -13.40 18.49 -22.19
C ARG A 268 -14.59 17.64 -21.76
N PHE A 269 -14.46 16.93 -20.64
CA PHE A 269 -15.53 16.08 -20.08
C PHE A 269 -16.25 16.73 -18.88
N SER A 270 -15.76 17.88 -18.42
CA SER A 270 -16.38 18.67 -17.36
C SER A 270 -17.51 19.52 -17.95
N PHE A 271 -18.76 19.11 -17.75
CA PHE A 271 -19.96 19.88 -18.10
C PHE A 271 -20.18 21.09 -17.16
N SER A 272 -19.14 21.71 -16.62
CA SER A 272 -19.27 22.91 -15.78
C SER A 272 -19.22 24.17 -16.65
N ALA A 273 -20.21 25.05 -16.47
CA ALA A 273 -20.40 26.26 -17.28
C ALA A 273 -19.37 27.39 -17.01
N ASN A 274 -18.31 27.14 -16.23
CA ASN A 274 -17.33 28.18 -15.91
C ASN A 274 -15.91 27.61 -15.68
N PRO A 275 -15.04 27.58 -16.71
CA PRO A 275 -13.69 27.01 -16.62
C PRO A 275 -12.68 27.89 -15.86
N GLY A 276 -13.05 29.12 -15.46
CA GLY A 276 -12.13 30.06 -14.80
C GLY A 276 -11.98 29.92 -13.28
N GLY A 277 -12.82 29.11 -12.63
CA GLY A 277 -12.86 29.03 -11.16
C GLY A 277 -12.01 27.93 -10.52
N ILE A 278 -11.50 26.98 -11.29
CA ILE A 278 -10.69 25.87 -10.77
C ILE A 278 -9.23 26.21 -11.03
N ALA A 279 -8.47 26.42 -9.97
CA ALA A 279 -7.02 26.61 -10.07
C ALA A 279 -6.42 25.41 -10.83
N PRO A 280 -5.58 25.64 -11.85
CA PRO A 280 -4.97 24.55 -12.59
C PRO A 280 -4.18 23.65 -11.63
N LEU A 281 -4.41 22.33 -11.67
CA LEU A 281 -3.61 21.31 -10.96
C LEU A 281 -2.11 21.47 -11.23
N HIS A 282 -1.72 21.95 -12.42
CA HIS A 282 -0.32 22.18 -12.77
C HIS A 282 0.28 23.46 -12.13
N THR A 283 -0.56 24.36 -11.61
CA THR A 283 -0.12 25.59 -10.91
C THR A 283 -0.35 25.55 -9.40
N GLY A 284 -1.16 24.63 -8.90
CA GLY A 284 -1.43 24.45 -7.46
C GLY A 284 -0.38 23.57 -6.80
N ASP A 285 0.05 23.99 -5.61
CA ASP A 285 0.96 23.33 -4.65
C ASP A 285 1.82 22.17 -5.17
N ASN A 286 3.15 22.35 -5.05
CA ASN A 286 4.20 21.36 -5.35
C ASN A 286 3.87 19.93 -4.85
N ILE A 287 3.04 19.79 -3.82
CA ILE A 287 2.59 18.52 -3.23
C ILE A 287 1.98 17.57 -4.27
N VAL A 288 1.11 18.05 -5.18
CA VAL A 288 0.47 17.17 -6.18
C VAL A 288 1.51 16.62 -7.15
N LEU A 289 2.39 17.49 -7.63
CA LEU A 289 3.51 17.15 -8.50
C LEU A 289 4.44 16.12 -7.84
N TRP A 290 4.86 16.37 -6.60
CA TRP A 290 5.71 15.45 -5.82
C TRP A 290 5.03 14.10 -5.59
N THR A 291 3.72 14.09 -5.32
CA THR A 291 2.95 12.85 -5.13
C THR A 291 2.95 12.01 -6.40
N VAL A 292 2.69 12.64 -7.56
CA VAL A 292 2.73 11.96 -8.86
C VAL A 292 4.14 11.47 -9.18
N LEU A 293 5.17 12.27 -8.86
CA LEU A 293 6.56 11.93 -9.10
C LEU A 293 6.98 10.69 -8.28
N ILE A 294 6.64 10.66 -6.99
CA ILE A 294 6.90 9.51 -6.12
C ILE A 294 6.16 8.26 -6.63
N ALA A 295 4.88 8.40 -6.99
CA ALA A 295 4.09 7.29 -7.50
C ALA A 295 4.67 6.74 -8.82
N LEU A 296 5.12 7.61 -9.71
CA LEU A 296 5.70 7.23 -11.00
C LEU A 296 7.07 6.56 -10.81
N ASN A 297 7.87 7.03 -9.86
CA ASN A 297 9.13 6.41 -9.45
C ASN A 297 8.90 4.98 -8.92
N LEU A 298 7.91 4.79 -8.04
CA LEU A 298 7.57 3.46 -7.53
C LEU A 298 7.14 2.48 -8.63
N VAL A 299 6.34 2.96 -9.60
CA VAL A 299 5.95 2.14 -10.75
C VAL A 299 7.16 1.79 -11.61
N LEU A 300 8.05 2.75 -11.88
CA LEU A 300 9.25 2.53 -12.68
C LEU A 300 10.19 1.52 -12.00
N LEU A 301 10.46 1.70 -10.71
CA LEU A 301 11.21 0.75 -9.88
C LEU A 301 10.63 -0.67 -9.96
N ALA A 302 9.31 -0.81 -9.83
CA ALA A 302 8.64 -2.12 -9.92
C ALA A 302 8.83 -2.77 -11.30
N GLN A 303 8.77 -1.99 -12.38
CA GLN A 303 9.01 -2.51 -13.74
C GLN A 303 10.47 -2.92 -13.93
N VAL A 304 11.43 -2.13 -13.45
CA VAL A 304 12.86 -2.46 -13.55
C VAL A 304 13.18 -3.75 -12.79
N LEU A 305 12.60 -3.94 -11.59
CA LEU A 305 12.76 -5.18 -10.83
C LEU A 305 12.19 -6.40 -11.57
N ARG A 306 11.00 -6.28 -12.18
CA ARG A 306 10.43 -7.35 -13.03
C ARG A 306 11.31 -7.69 -14.22
N LEU A 307 11.89 -6.66 -14.85
CA LEU A 307 12.74 -6.82 -16.01
C LEU A 307 14.08 -7.47 -15.63
N LEU A 308 14.61 -7.13 -14.45
CA LEU A 308 15.77 -7.80 -13.88
C LEU A 308 15.47 -9.28 -13.55
N GLU A 309 14.33 -9.57 -12.91
CA GLU A 309 13.86 -10.94 -12.65
C GLU A 309 13.75 -11.75 -13.95
N TYR A 310 13.15 -11.17 -14.98
CA TYR A 310 13.05 -11.75 -16.31
C TYR A 310 14.43 -12.13 -16.89
N PHE A 311 15.43 -11.25 -16.80
CA PHE A 311 16.77 -11.54 -17.32
C PHE A 311 17.49 -12.65 -16.56
N PHE A 312 17.35 -12.71 -15.23
CA PHE A 312 18.03 -13.73 -14.42
C PHE A 312 17.37 -15.11 -14.53
N PHE A 313 16.03 -15.17 -14.63
CA PHE A 313 15.31 -16.44 -14.57
C PHE A 313 14.85 -16.97 -15.93
N ARG A 314 14.54 -16.12 -16.92
CA ARG A 314 14.03 -16.62 -18.22
C ARG A 314 15.12 -17.13 -19.16
N ARG A 315 16.41 -16.84 -18.90
CA ARG A 315 17.53 -17.35 -19.71
C ARG A 315 17.78 -18.87 -19.54
N LYS A 316 16.93 -19.58 -18.79
CA LYS A 316 17.05 -21.01 -18.46
C LYS A 316 15.94 -21.89 -19.02
N VAL A 317 14.97 -21.33 -19.74
CA VAL A 317 13.99 -22.07 -20.55
C VAL A 317 14.43 -21.98 -22.00
#